data_AF-A0A1H6ME14-F1
#
_entry.id   AF-A0A1H6ME14-F1
#
_cell.length_a   1.000
_cell.length_b   1.000
_cell.length_c   1.000
_cell.angle_alpha   90.00
_cell.angle_beta   90.00
_cell.angle_gamma   90.00
#
_symmetry.space_group_name_H-M   'P 1'
#
loop_
_entity.id
_entity.type
_entity.pdbx_description
1 polymer ?
#
loop_
_entity_poly.entity_id
_entity_poly.type
_entity_poly.pdbx_seq_one_letter_code
_entity_poly.pdbx_strand_id
1 'polypeptide(L)'
;MRYGLLPACVVEELTQAMGLPNDSDWVNPSVANDKSILDLLTGLDYLMLKILYDKRLVVGLDVGQSSAIVDTILFDFEQQNLIKNSVLKSRELRLSKQLE
;
A
#
# COMPACT_ATOMS: atom_id res chain seq x y z
N MET A 1 20.41 -7.20 0.31
CA MET A 1 20.40 -7.14 -1.17
C MET A 1 19.49 -6.00 -1.57
N ARG A 2 20.01 -4.98 -2.28
CA ARG A 2 19.16 -4.06 -3.05
C ARG A 2 18.65 -4.86 -4.24
N TYR A 3 17.35 -4.82 -4.50
CA TYR A 3 16.86 -5.41 -5.74
C TYR A 3 17.40 -4.53 -6.88
N GLY A 4 17.67 -5.10 -8.05
CA GLY A 4 18.13 -4.29 -9.19
C GLY A 4 17.11 -3.18 -9.52
N LEU A 5 17.53 -2.15 -10.27
CA LEU A 5 16.62 -1.06 -10.67
C LEU A 5 15.32 -1.57 -11.31
N LEU A 6 15.39 -2.65 -12.10
CA LEU A 6 14.24 -3.17 -12.82
C LEU A 6 13.11 -3.68 -11.89
N PRO A 7 13.35 -4.58 -10.92
CA PRO A 7 12.32 -4.97 -9.95
C PRO A 7 11.68 -3.80 -9.20
N ALA A 8 12.47 -2.80 -8.80
CA ALA A 8 11.97 -1.63 -8.09
C ALA A 8 11.01 -0.81 -8.98
N CYS A 9 11.45 -0.46 -10.19
CA CYS A 9 10.61 0.27 -11.15
C CYS A 9 9.34 -0.52 -11.50
N VAL A 10 9.41 -1.84 -11.66
CA VAL A 10 8.20 -2.65 -11.95
C VAL A 10 7.19 -2.57 -10.80
N VAL A 11 7.65 -2.64 -9.55
CA VAL A 11 6.74 -2.52 -8.40
C VAL A 11 6.15 -1.13 -8.30
N GLU A 12 6.94 -0.09 -8.52
CA GLU A 12 6.50 1.30 -8.53
C GLU A 12 5.41 1.54 -9.60
N GLU A 13 5.70 1.23 -10.86
CA GLU A 13 4.78 1.44 -11.99
C GLU A 13 3.49 0.63 -11.87
N LEU A 14 3.58 -0.62 -11.38
CA LEU A 14 2.37 -1.42 -11.13
C LEU A 14 1.53 -0.86 -9.99
N THR A 15 2.16 -0.37 -8.92
CA THR A 15 1.45 0.23 -7.78
C THR A 15 0.75 1.52 -8.18
N GLN A 16 1.38 2.31 -9.06
CA GLN A 16 0.75 3.48 -9.69
C GLN A 16 -0.44 3.10 -10.56
N ALA A 17 -0.29 2.08 -11.41
CA ALA A 17 -1.38 1.58 -12.24
C ALA A 17 -2.58 1.07 -11.41
N MET A 18 -2.34 0.61 -10.18
CA MET A 18 -3.38 0.21 -9.23
C MET A 18 -4.08 1.37 -8.52
N GLY A 19 -3.63 2.62 -8.73
CA GLY A 19 -4.30 3.83 -8.25
C GLY A 19 -3.66 4.50 -7.04
N LEU A 20 -2.43 4.12 -6.66
CA LEU A 20 -1.62 4.88 -5.70
C LEU A 20 -0.68 5.84 -6.47
N PRO A 21 -1.02 7.13 -6.61
CA PRO A 21 -0.19 8.06 -7.37
C PRO A 21 1.18 8.22 -6.72
N ASN A 22 2.22 8.21 -7.55
CA ASN A 22 3.58 8.57 -7.15
C ASN A 22 3.69 10.09 -6.92
N ASP A 23 4.85 10.57 -6.46
CA ASP A 23 5.12 11.99 -6.18
C ASP A 23 4.42 12.54 -4.91
N SER A 24 4.10 11.65 -3.97
CA SER A 24 3.58 12.06 -2.66
C SER A 24 4.70 12.12 -1.60
N ASP A 25 5.15 13.33 -1.31
CA ASP A 25 6.20 13.61 -0.31
C ASP A 25 5.84 13.20 1.13
N TRP A 26 4.54 13.10 1.44
CA TRP A 26 4.01 12.96 2.78
C TRP A 26 3.71 11.50 3.18
N VAL A 27 3.72 10.56 2.23
CA VAL A 27 3.51 9.12 2.52
C VAL A 27 4.85 8.44 2.76
N ASN A 28 5.24 8.22 4.01
CA ASN A 28 6.53 7.60 4.34
C ASN A 28 6.35 6.58 5.48
N PRO A 29 6.80 5.32 5.34
CA PRO A 29 7.51 4.71 4.21
C PRO A 29 6.56 4.16 3.13
N SER A 30 6.75 4.54 1.87
CA SER A 30 5.92 4.08 0.74
C SER A 30 6.75 3.98 -0.55
N VAL A 31 6.36 3.09 -1.47
CA VAL A 31 6.89 3.09 -2.86
C VAL A 31 6.32 4.24 -3.69
N ALA A 32 5.20 4.84 -3.28
CA ALA A 32 4.59 6.00 -3.93
C ALA A 32 5.18 7.36 -3.48
N ASN A 33 6.32 7.32 -2.77
CA ASN A 33 7.04 8.50 -2.33
C ASN A 33 8.35 8.61 -3.10
N ASP A 34 8.50 9.68 -3.88
CA ASP A 34 9.67 9.92 -4.75
C ASP A 34 10.99 10.04 -4.00
N LYS A 35 10.96 10.35 -2.69
CA LYS A 35 12.16 10.41 -1.83
C LYS A 35 12.47 9.06 -1.18
N SER A 36 11.63 8.05 -1.39
CA SER A 36 11.80 6.72 -0.83
C SER A 36 12.89 5.94 -1.55
N ILE A 37 13.66 5.17 -0.79
CA ILE A 37 14.71 4.27 -1.30
C ILE A 37 14.23 2.82 -1.34
N LEU A 38 12.92 2.60 -1.37
CA LEU A 38 12.30 1.28 -1.16
C LEU A 38 12.02 0.61 -2.49
N ASP A 39 12.64 -0.55 -2.68
CA ASP A 39 12.52 -1.32 -3.92
C ASP A 39 11.22 -2.15 -4.02
N LEU A 40 10.43 -2.23 -2.95
CA LEU A 40 9.28 -3.13 -2.82
C LEU A 40 8.19 -2.52 -1.92
N LEU A 41 6.96 -3.05 -2.03
CA LEU A 41 5.83 -2.68 -1.16
C LEU A 41 6.21 -2.69 0.32
N THR A 42 5.76 -1.66 1.03
CA THR A 42 5.86 -1.52 2.49
C THR A 42 4.61 -2.04 3.19
N GLY A 43 4.59 -1.98 4.52
CA GLY A 43 3.36 -2.22 5.28
C GLY A 43 2.31 -1.14 5.04
N LEU A 44 2.74 0.12 4.83
CA LEU A 44 1.85 1.22 4.51
C LEU A 44 1.22 1.02 3.12
N ASP A 45 2.01 0.68 2.10
CA ASP A 45 1.49 0.42 0.75
C ASP A 45 0.47 -0.73 0.76
N TYR A 46 0.74 -1.78 1.53
CA TYR A 46 -0.17 -2.89 1.72
C TYR A 46 -1.52 -2.44 2.30
N LEU A 47 -1.49 -1.59 3.34
CA LEU A 47 -2.71 -1.06 3.95
C LEU A 47 -3.45 -0.10 3.00
N MET A 48 -2.74 0.77 2.30
CA MET A 48 -3.32 1.72 1.35
C MET A 48 -4.02 0.99 0.19
N LEU A 49 -3.40 -0.04 -0.37
CA LEU A 49 -4.03 -0.88 -1.41
C LEU A 49 -5.25 -1.62 -0.84
N LYS A 50 -5.18 -2.14 0.39
CA LYS A 50 -6.34 -2.79 1.04
C LYS A 50 -7.51 -1.84 1.25
N ILE A 51 -7.24 -0.58 1.60
CA ILE A 51 -8.27 0.47 1.74
C ILE A 51 -8.85 0.82 0.37
N LEU A 52 -7.97 1.07 -0.62
CA LEU A 52 -8.37 1.46 -1.98
C LEU A 52 -9.32 0.45 -2.64
N TYR A 53 -9.12 -0.84 -2.34
CA TYR A 53 -9.95 -1.93 -2.86
C TYR A 53 -10.96 -2.48 -1.84
N ASP A 54 -11.20 -1.81 -0.70
CA ASP A 54 -12.26 -2.22 0.22
C ASP A 54 -13.62 -1.96 -0.45
N LYS A 55 -14.50 -2.98 -0.45
CA LYS A 55 -15.83 -2.93 -1.08
C LYS A 55 -16.71 -1.76 -0.60
N ARG A 56 -16.41 -1.18 0.57
CA ARG A 56 -17.13 -0.03 1.13
C ARG A 56 -16.72 1.29 0.47
N LEU A 57 -15.51 1.36 -0.06
CA LEU A 57 -14.97 2.55 -0.73
C LEU A 57 -15.31 2.48 -2.22
N VAL A 58 -16.40 3.13 -2.61
CA VAL A 58 -16.90 3.14 -4.00
C VAL A 58 -16.48 4.41 -4.75
N VAL A 59 -16.40 4.31 -6.07
CA VAL A 59 -16.08 5.45 -6.94
C VAL A 59 -17.18 6.53 -6.88
N GLY A 60 -16.77 7.80 -6.96
CA GLY A 60 -17.69 8.95 -6.96
C GLY A 60 -18.07 9.49 -5.58
N LEU A 61 -17.49 8.96 -4.51
CA LEU A 61 -17.62 9.54 -3.16
C LEU A 61 -16.85 10.86 -3.04
N ASP A 62 -17.39 11.79 -2.25
CA ASP A 62 -16.64 12.98 -1.87
C ASP A 62 -15.61 12.69 -0.76
N VAL A 63 -14.75 13.68 -0.49
CA VAL A 63 -13.69 13.54 0.52
C VAL A 63 -14.25 13.23 1.91
N GLY A 64 -15.34 13.88 2.34
CA GLY A 64 -15.92 13.64 3.67
C GLY A 64 -16.52 12.24 3.80
N GLN A 65 -17.23 11.78 2.77
CA GLN A 65 -17.78 10.42 2.72
C GLN A 65 -16.67 9.37 2.73
N SER A 66 -15.66 9.55 1.87
CA SER A 66 -14.53 8.63 1.78
C SER A 66 -13.74 8.58 3.10
N SER A 67 -13.45 9.72 3.74
CA SER A 67 -12.74 9.76 5.02
C SER A 67 -13.47 8.98 6.11
N ALA A 68 -14.79 9.15 6.27
CA ALA A 68 -15.56 8.42 7.27
C ALA A 68 -15.56 6.89 7.04
N ILE A 69 -15.59 6.47 5.78
CA ILE A 69 -15.48 5.06 5.40
C ILE A 69 -14.08 4.53 5.71
N VAL A 70 -13.04 5.30 5.36
CA VAL A 70 -11.63 4.96 5.65
C VAL A 70 -11.41 4.81 7.15
N ASP A 71 -11.95 5.70 7.99
CA ASP A 71 -11.85 5.59 9.45
C ASP A 71 -12.47 4.28 9.97
N THR A 72 -13.60 3.88 9.39
CA THR A 72 -14.25 2.60 9.72
C THR A 72 -13.38 1.41 9.30
N ILE A 73 -12.78 1.46 8.10
CA ILE A 73 -11.86 0.43 7.61
C ILE A 73 -10.65 0.32 8.54
N LEU A 74 -10.06 1.45 8.92
CA LEU A 74 -8.89 1.50 9.81
C LEU A 74 -9.20 0.93 11.20
N PHE A 75 -10.37 1.24 11.75
CA PHE A 75 -10.83 0.65 13.00
C PHE A 75 -10.90 -0.89 12.90
N ASP A 76 -11.49 -1.42 11.83
CA ASP A 76 -11.57 -2.86 11.62
C ASP A 76 -10.19 -3.51 11.45
N PHE A 77 -9.27 -2.84 10.74
CA PHE A 77 -7.91 -3.30 10.55
C PHE A 77 -7.15 -3.37 11.88
N GLU A 78 -7.36 -2.39 12.76
CA GLU A 78 -6.75 -2.40 14.10
C GLU A 78 -7.29 -3.57 14.93
N GLN A 79 -8.61 -3.80 14.93
CA GLN A 79 -9.21 -4.94 15.64
C GLN A 79 -8.69 -6.30 15.15
N GLN A 80 -8.38 -6.38 13.84
CA GLN A 80 -7.81 -7.57 13.22
C GLN A 80 -6.28 -7.68 13.40
N ASN A 81 -5.64 -6.73 14.10
CA ASN A 81 -4.18 -6.59 14.18
C ASN A 81 -3.50 -6.49 12.80
N LEU A 82 -4.23 -6.06 11.76
CA LEU A 82 -3.70 -5.96 10.40
C LEU A 82 -2.69 -4.83 10.29
N ILE A 83 -2.92 -3.71 10.98
CA ILE A 83 -2.00 -2.56 11.01
C ILE A 83 -0.65 -3.00 11.58
N LYS A 84 -0.67 -3.63 12.76
CA LYS A 84 0.52 -4.17 13.43
C LYS A 84 1.27 -5.20 12.59
N ASN A 85 0.56 -6.06 11.86
CA ASN A 85 1.15 -7.14 11.08
C ASN A 85 1.40 -6.78 9.60
N SER A 86 1.10 -5.55 9.18
CA SER A 86 1.14 -5.10 7.78
C SER A 86 2.51 -5.32 7.13
N VAL A 87 3.60 -5.04 7.85
CA VAL A 87 4.98 -5.25 7.39
C VAL A 87 5.27 -6.73 7.13
N LEU A 88 4.80 -7.61 8.02
CA LEU A 88 4.97 -9.06 7.85
C LEU A 88 4.16 -9.56 6.66
N LYS A 89 2.89 -9.14 6.56
CA LYS A 89 1.99 -9.51 5.46
C LYS A 89 2.51 -9.05 4.10
N SER A 90 2.99 -7.81 4.01
CA SER A 90 3.65 -7.28 2.81
C SER A 90 4.83 -8.14 2.39
N ARG A 91 5.65 -8.61 3.33
CA ARG A 91 6.81 -9.48 3.04
C ARG A 91 6.41 -10.89 2.63
N GLU A 92 5.35 -11.46 3.22
CA GLU A 92 4.81 -12.79 2.87
C GLU A 92 4.27 -12.83 1.44
N LEU A 93 3.68 -11.73 0.96
CA LEU A 93 3.09 -11.64 -0.37
C LEU A 93 4.09 -11.35 -1.49
N ARG A 94 5.38 -11.21 -1.17
CA ARG A 94 6.42 -11.01 -2.19
C ARG A 94 6.56 -12.26 -3.03
N LEU A 95 6.54 -12.10 -4.35
CA LEU A 95 6.70 -13.21 -5.29
C LEU A 95 7.97 -14.03 -5.02
N SER A 96 9.06 -13.36 -4.60
CA SER A 96 10.31 -14.04 -4.21
C SER A 96 10.14 -15.05 -3.07
N LYS A 97 9.14 -14.86 -2.19
CA LYS A 97 8.80 -15.78 -1.10
C LYS A 97 7.79 -16.87 -1.51
N GLN A 98 7.10 -16.70 -2.63
CA GLN A 98 6.13 -17.67 -3.16
C GLN A 98 6.76 -18.66 -4.15
N LEU A 99 7.96 -18.34 -4.63
CA LEU A 99 8.74 -19.17 -5.56
C LEU A 99 9.82 -20.03 -4.87
N GLU A 100 9.91 -19.95 -3.54
CA GLU A 100 10.69 -20.86 -2.67
C GLU A 100 9.79 -21.99 -2.15
#